data_AF-A0AAV6YRC7-F1
#
_entry.id   AF-A0AAV6YRC7-F1
#
_cell.length_a   1.000
_cell.length_b   1.000
_cell.length_c   1.000
_cell.angle_alpha   90.00
_cell.angle_beta   90.00
_cell.angle_gamma   90.00
#
_symmetry.space_group_name_H-M   'P 1'
#
loop_
_entity.id
_entity.type
_entity.pdbx_description
1 polymer ?
#
loop_
_entity_poly.entity_id
_entity_poly.type
_entity_poly.pdbx_seq_one_letter_code
_entity_poly.pdbx_strand_id
1 'polypeptide(L)'
;MSKKLRSWQIPYSVAQTIVQKENGLQHIRNMLFVNDPGVKRTSVSLLRNLSRNSSMQNEIAKELMADLVRALPDHVPDSNIAMETSASICYILNNLICNSSANAKMLLQHGGIRKLVDISNSDR
;
A
#
# COMPACT_ATOMS: atom_id res chain seq x y z
N MET A 1 22.14 24.55 5.00
CA MET A 1 22.47 23.30 5.73
C MET A 1 21.28 22.37 5.66
N SER A 2 21.23 21.55 4.61
CA SER A 2 20.06 20.72 4.28
C SER A 2 19.99 19.53 5.22
N LYS A 3 19.11 19.58 6.23
CA LYS A 3 18.77 18.42 7.04
C LYS A 3 18.08 17.41 6.12
N LYS A 4 18.86 16.46 5.61
CA LYS A 4 18.37 15.24 4.95
C LYS A 4 17.42 14.58 5.93
N LEU A 5 16.11 14.75 5.75
CA LEU A 5 15.09 13.96 6.44
C LEU A 5 15.36 12.51 6.05
N ARG A 6 16.14 11.80 6.88
CA ARG A 6 16.21 10.35 6.82
C ARG A 6 14.80 9.90 7.18
N SER A 7 13.98 9.61 6.18
CA SER A 7 12.82 8.76 6.40
C SER A 7 13.38 7.50 7.04
N TRP A 8 13.06 7.23 8.32
CA TRP A 8 13.47 6.01 8.99
C TRP A 8 12.91 4.83 8.20
N GLN A 9 13.75 4.25 7.34
CA GLN A 9 13.40 3.05 6.62
C GLN A 9 13.46 1.90 7.61
N ILE A 10 12.44 1.04 7.60
CA ILE A 10 12.46 -0.18 8.39
C ILE A 10 13.72 -0.97 7.96
N PRO A 11 14.59 -1.38 8.92
CA PRO A 11 15.75 -2.19 8.58
C PRO A 11 15.34 -3.42 7.79
N TYR A 12 16.15 -3.82 6.80
CA TYR A 12 15.84 -4.96 5.94
C TYR A 12 15.47 -6.22 6.72
N SER A 13 16.23 -6.55 7.77
CA SER A 13 15.96 -7.72 8.61
C SER A 13 14.58 -7.67 9.29
N VAL A 14 14.16 -6.49 9.75
CA VAL A 14 12.85 -6.28 10.36
C VAL A 14 11.74 -6.42 9.32
N ALA A 15 11.91 -5.80 8.15
CA ALA A 15 10.95 -5.93 7.04
C ALA A 15 10.83 -7.39 6.59
N GLN A 16 11.95 -8.09 6.47
CA GLN A 16 12.01 -9.50 6.11
C GLN A 16 11.28 -10.38 7.14
N THR A 17 11.51 -10.17 8.43
CA THR A 17 10.82 -10.93 9.48
C THR A 17 9.31 -10.74 9.40
N ILE A 18 8.84 -9.50 9.26
CA ILE A 18 7.40 -9.20 9.16
C ILE A 18 6.79 -9.88 7.91
N VAL A 19 7.44 -9.72 6.75
CA VAL A 19 6.89 -10.17 5.46
C VAL A 19 7.00 -11.68 5.29
N GLN A 20 8.11 -12.29 5.69
CA GLN A 20 8.45 -13.67 5.33
C GLN A 20 8.40 -14.67 6.50
N LYS A 21 8.45 -14.21 7.77
CA LYS A 21 8.61 -15.12 8.92
C LYS A 21 7.43 -15.11 9.88
N GLU A 22 6.81 -13.95 10.11
CA GLU A 22 5.80 -13.77 11.16
C GLU A 22 4.35 -13.70 10.66
N ASN A 23 4.07 -14.18 9.44
CA ASN A 23 2.76 -14.05 8.80
C ASN A 23 2.22 -12.59 8.83
N GLY A 24 3.11 -11.59 8.79
CA GLY A 24 2.74 -10.20 9.01
C GLY A 24 1.80 -9.67 7.94
N LEU A 25 1.93 -10.13 6.70
CA LEU A 25 1.04 -9.75 5.60
C LEU A 25 -0.41 -10.25 5.81
N GLN A 26 -0.62 -11.45 6.36
CA GLN A 26 -1.95 -11.95 6.73
C GLN A 26 -2.60 -11.09 7.82
N HIS A 27 -1.84 -10.70 8.83
CA HIS A 27 -2.33 -9.82 9.89
C HIS A 27 -2.68 -8.42 9.34
N ILE A 28 -1.82 -7.88 8.47
CA ILE A 28 -2.07 -6.60 7.78
C ILE A 28 -3.34 -6.68 6.93
N ARG A 29 -3.56 -7.78 6.20
CA ARG A 29 -4.79 -8.01 5.43
C ARG A 29 -6.02 -7.90 6.30
N ASN A 30 -6.03 -8.56 7.46
CA ASN A 30 -7.18 -8.53 8.36
C ASN A 30 -7.46 -7.11 8.84
N MET A 31 -6.41 -6.37 9.23
CA MET A 31 -6.52 -4.97 9.69
C MET A 31 -7.01 -4.02 8.59
N LEU A 32 -6.71 -4.28 7.31
CA LEU A 32 -7.10 -3.43 6.18
C LEU A 32 -8.63 -3.33 6.02
N PHE A 33 -9.36 -4.34 6.49
CA PHE A 33 -10.82 -4.46 6.35
C PHE A 33 -11.58 -4.42 7.67
N VAL A 34 -10.92 -4.07 8.78
CA VAL A 34 -11.61 -3.74 10.02
C VAL A 34 -12.43 -2.47 9.82
N ASN A 35 -13.65 -2.45 10.35
CA ASN A 35 -14.54 -1.27 10.31
C ASN A 35 -14.12 -0.20 11.34
N ASP A 36 -12.84 0.14 11.35
CA ASP A 36 -12.25 1.20 12.15
C ASP A 36 -11.22 1.95 11.27
N PRO A 37 -11.46 3.23 10.94
CA PRO A 37 -10.57 4.01 10.08
C PRO A 37 -9.15 4.15 10.64
N GLY A 38 -8.97 4.15 11.96
CA GLY A 38 -7.66 4.23 12.62
C GLY A 38 -6.86 2.94 12.46
N VAL A 39 -7.50 1.78 12.60
CA VAL A 39 -6.89 0.46 12.36
C VAL A 39 -6.51 0.30 10.89
N LYS A 40 -7.40 0.68 9.97
CA LYS A 40 -7.10 0.71 8.52
C LYS A 40 -5.91 1.64 8.21
N ARG A 41 -5.90 2.86 8.76
CA ARG A 41 -4.78 3.82 8.56
C ARG A 41 -3.46 3.26 9.08
N THR A 42 -3.49 2.59 10.23
CA THR A 42 -2.29 2.01 10.87
C THR A 42 -1.70 0.89 10.02
N SER A 43 -2.53 -0.04 9.54
CA SER A 43 -2.09 -1.14 8.67
C SER A 43 -1.53 -0.63 7.34
N VAL A 44 -2.20 0.34 6.71
CA VAL A 44 -1.71 1.00 5.49
C VAL A 44 -0.38 1.73 5.74
N SER A 45 -0.22 2.38 6.89
CA SER A 45 1.04 3.07 7.23
C SER A 45 2.22 2.10 7.40
N LEU A 46 1.99 0.95 8.04
CA LEU A 46 2.98 -0.12 8.14
C LEU A 46 3.35 -0.65 6.77
N LEU A 47 2.35 -0.98 5.94
CA LEU A 47 2.56 -1.51 4.60
C LEU A 47 3.28 -0.52 3.68
N ARG A 48 2.98 0.78 3.81
CA ARG A 48 3.69 1.86 3.14
C ARG A 48 5.18 1.86 3.48
N ASN A 49 5.54 1.66 4.73
CA ASN A 49 6.94 1.58 5.14
C ASN A 49 7.63 0.31 4.61
N LEU A 50 6.95 -0.84 4.64
CA LEU A 50 7.47 -2.10 4.09
C LEU A 50 7.68 -2.03 2.57
N SER A 51 6.75 -1.40 1.83
CA SER A 51 6.79 -1.30 0.37
C SER A 51 8.00 -0.52 -0.18
N ARG A 52 8.66 0.30 0.65
CA ARG A 52 9.90 0.99 0.26
C ARG A 52 11.10 0.05 0.11
N ASN A 53 11.01 -1.15 0.68
CA ASN A 53 12.06 -2.16 0.57
C ASN A 53 11.83 -2.97 -0.71
N SER A 54 12.64 -2.73 -1.74
CA SER A 54 12.50 -3.37 -3.06
C SER A 54 12.51 -4.90 -2.99
N SER A 55 13.31 -5.48 -2.09
CA SER A 55 13.37 -6.93 -1.89
C SER A 55 12.08 -7.53 -1.36
N MET A 56 11.21 -6.74 -0.72
CA MET A 56 9.92 -7.20 -0.17
C MET A 56 8.73 -6.96 -1.12
N GLN A 57 8.89 -6.12 -2.15
CA GLN A 57 7.77 -5.68 -3.00
C GLN A 57 7.06 -6.83 -3.70
N ASN A 58 7.79 -7.83 -4.21
CA ASN A 58 7.18 -8.95 -4.92
C ASN A 58 6.31 -9.84 -4.01
N GLU A 59 6.75 -10.13 -2.79
CA GLU A 59 5.94 -10.90 -1.84
C GLU A 59 4.72 -10.10 -1.37
N ILE A 60 4.90 -8.81 -1.09
CA ILE A 60 3.78 -7.91 -0.77
C ILE A 60 2.75 -7.88 -1.89
N ALA A 61 3.19 -7.74 -3.15
CA ALA A 61 2.30 -7.69 -4.30
C ALA A 61 1.57 -9.03 -4.50
N LYS A 62 2.31 -10.14 -4.46
CA LYS A 62 1.75 -11.49 -4.61
C LYS A 62 0.64 -11.77 -3.59
N GLU A 63 0.81 -11.29 -2.36
CA GLU A 63 -0.16 -11.53 -1.31
C GLU A 63 -1.29 -10.50 -1.28
N LEU A 64 -0.99 -9.21 -1.40
CA LEU A 64 -1.93 -8.13 -1.06
C LEU A 64 -2.42 -7.29 -2.25
N MET A 65 -2.02 -7.58 -3.50
CA MET A 65 -2.44 -6.75 -4.65
C MET A 65 -3.96 -6.62 -4.75
N ALA A 66 -4.69 -7.74 -4.71
CA ALA A 66 -6.16 -7.74 -4.78
C ALA A 66 -6.79 -6.95 -3.62
N ASP A 67 -6.24 -7.11 -2.41
CA ASP A 67 -6.70 -6.41 -1.22
C ASP A 67 -6.47 -4.90 -1.30
N LEU A 68 -5.31 -4.47 -1.79
CA LEU A 68 -4.99 -3.05 -1.99
C LEU A 68 -5.91 -2.41 -3.02
N VAL A 69 -6.18 -3.09 -4.13
CA VAL A 69 -7.14 -2.61 -5.13
C VAL A 69 -8.55 -2.52 -4.54
N ARG A 70 -8.98 -3.52 -3.77
CA ARG A 70 -10.28 -3.48 -3.08
C ARG A 70 -10.36 -2.36 -2.05
N ALA A 71 -9.26 -2.01 -1.40
CA ALA A 71 -9.20 -0.98 -0.37
C ALA A 71 -9.15 0.46 -0.91
N LEU A 72 -8.82 0.65 -2.20
CA LEU A 72 -8.95 1.94 -2.89
C LEU A 72 -10.42 2.40 -2.86
N PRO A 73 -10.70 3.70 -2.67
CA PRO A 73 -12.04 4.23 -2.88
C PRO A 73 -12.37 4.31 -4.38
N ASP A 74 -13.62 4.61 -4.70
CA ASP A 74 -14.05 4.82 -6.09
C ASP A 74 -13.98 6.31 -6.51
N HIS A 75 -13.80 7.21 -5.54
CA HIS A 75 -13.63 8.65 -5.70
C HIS A 75 -12.79 9.21 -4.55
N VAL A 76 -12.34 10.47 -4.65
CA VAL A 76 -11.65 11.17 -3.55
C VAL A 76 -12.56 11.21 -2.30
N PRO A 77 -12.13 10.65 -1.15
CA PRO A 77 -12.97 10.65 0.05
C PRO A 77 -13.07 12.03 0.72
N ASP A 78 -14.21 12.30 1.38
CA ASP A 78 -14.45 13.57 2.08
C ASP A 78 -13.67 13.73 3.40
N SER A 79 -13.32 12.62 4.07
CA SER A 79 -12.61 12.67 5.36
C SER A 79 -11.09 12.69 5.19
N ASN A 80 -10.42 13.56 5.94
CA ASN A 80 -8.95 13.68 5.90
C ASN A 80 -8.24 12.33 6.17
N ILE A 81 -8.75 11.54 7.11
CA ILE A 81 -8.21 10.20 7.42
C ILE A 81 -8.31 9.27 6.20
N ALA A 82 -9.46 9.25 5.52
CA ALA A 82 -9.66 8.41 4.35
C ALA A 82 -8.83 8.89 3.16
N MET A 83 -8.66 10.21 2.99
CA MET A 83 -7.81 10.80 1.95
C MET A 83 -6.34 10.44 2.17
N GLU A 84 -5.80 10.64 3.38
CA GLU A 84 -4.43 10.24 3.76
C GLU A 84 -4.19 8.72 3.56
N THR A 85 -5.18 7.92 3.92
CA THR A 85 -5.13 6.46 3.76
C THR A 85 -5.12 6.08 2.29
N SER A 86 -5.97 6.70 1.46
CA SER A 86 -6.04 6.45 0.02
C SER A 86 -4.75 6.86 -0.69
N ALA A 87 -4.19 8.03 -0.36
CA ALA A 87 -2.90 8.47 -0.86
C ALA A 87 -1.77 7.50 -0.48
N SER A 88 -1.82 6.93 0.74
CA SER A 88 -0.86 5.92 1.18
C SER A 88 -1.00 4.60 0.43
N ILE A 89 -2.22 4.17 0.10
CA ILE A 89 -2.47 3.00 -0.77
C ILE A 89 -1.90 3.25 -2.17
N CYS A 90 -2.17 4.41 -2.76
CA CYS A 90 -1.59 4.79 -4.06
C CYS A 90 -0.06 4.76 -4.04
N TYR A 91 0.55 5.26 -2.97
CA TYR A 91 2.00 5.21 -2.78
C TYR A 91 2.53 3.77 -2.68
N ILE A 92 1.84 2.89 -1.96
CA ILE A 92 2.19 1.46 -1.90
C ILE A 92 2.12 0.87 -3.32
N LEU A 93 1.00 1.02 -4.01
CA LEU A 93 0.81 0.48 -5.37
C LEU A 93 1.90 0.97 -6.32
N ASN A 94 2.24 2.27 -6.28
CA ASN A 94 3.33 2.84 -7.06
C ASN A 94 4.67 2.12 -6.78
N ASN A 95 5.04 1.95 -5.51
CA ASN A 95 6.26 1.23 -5.15
C ASN A 95 6.26 -0.22 -5.67
N LEU A 96 5.12 -0.91 -5.61
CA LEU A 96 5.02 -2.31 -6.07
C LEU A 96 5.18 -2.43 -7.58
N ILE A 97 4.69 -1.46 -8.37
CA ILE A 97 4.66 -1.59 -9.84
C ILE A 97 5.83 -0.92 -10.56
N CYS A 98 6.43 0.15 -10.01
CA CYS A 98 7.42 0.97 -10.72
C CYS A 98 8.60 0.16 -11.27
N ASN A 99 9.01 -0.91 -10.60
CA ASN A 99 10.17 -1.73 -10.97
C ASN A 99 9.80 -3.19 -11.29
N SER A 100 8.51 -3.50 -11.48
CA SER A 100 8.06 -4.88 -11.71
C SER A 100 6.88 -4.94 -12.68
N SER A 101 7.16 -5.39 -13.91
CA SER A 101 6.13 -5.62 -14.94
C SER A 101 5.16 -6.74 -14.53
N ALA A 102 5.61 -7.72 -13.75
CA ALA A 102 4.75 -8.75 -13.17
C ALA A 102 3.73 -8.13 -12.20
N ASN A 103 4.17 -7.23 -11.31
CA ASN A 103 3.28 -6.56 -10.37
C ASN A 103 2.34 -5.59 -11.09
N ALA A 104 2.81 -4.89 -12.14
CA ALA A 104 1.96 -4.05 -12.98
C ALA A 104 0.84 -4.87 -13.67
N LYS A 105 1.17 -6.08 -14.16
CA LYS A 105 0.16 -7.00 -14.72
C LYS A 105 -0.85 -7.45 -13.67
N MET A 106 -0.41 -7.76 -12.45
CA MET A 106 -1.35 -8.10 -11.36
C MET A 106 -2.29 -6.94 -11.04
N LEU A 107 -1.78 -5.70 -10.98
CA LEU A 107 -2.60 -4.51 -10.77
C LEU A 107 -3.68 -4.37 -11.86
N LEU A 108 -3.30 -4.58 -13.12
CA LEU A 108 -4.23 -4.56 -14.25
C LEU A 108 -5.29 -5.67 -14.14
N GLN A 109 -4.87 -6.90 -13.85
CA GLN A 109 -5.77 -8.07 -13.73
C GLN A 109 -6.80 -7.91 -12.62
N HIS A 110 -6.44 -7.26 -11.51
CA HIS A 110 -7.38 -6.97 -10.42
C HIS A 110 -8.22 -5.70 -10.66
N GLY A 111 -8.10 -5.04 -11.82
CA GLY A 111 -8.88 -3.85 -12.15
C GLY A 111 -8.41 -2.57 -11.47
N GLY A 112 -7.19 -2.55 -10.92
CA GLY A 112 -6.67 -1.41 -10.17
C GLY A 112 -6.46 -0.15 -11.01
N ILE A 113 -6.12 -0.30 -12.30
CA ILE A 113 -5.95 0.84 -13.21
C ILE A 113 -7.25 1.64 -13.35
N ARG A 114 -8.40 0.96 -13.48
CA ARG A 114 -9.70 1.64 -13.56
C ARG A 114 -9.97 2.47 -12.31
N LYS A 115 -9.80 1.89 -11.12
CA LYS A 115 -10.01 2.61 -9.85
C LYS A 115 -9.11 3.83 -9.70
N LEU A 116 -7.83 3.72 -10.08
CA LEU A 116 -6.89 4.83 -10.04
C LEU A 116 -7.31 5.98 -10.99
N VAL A 117 -7.82 5.66 -12.18
CA VAL A 117 -8.37 6.63 -13.12
C VAL A 117 -9.62 7.30 -12.56
N ASP A 118 -10.53 6.55 -11.95
CA ASP A 118 -11.76 7.08 -11.35
C ASP A 118 -11.44 8.09 -10.22
N ILE A 119 -10.50 7.75 -9.33
CA ILE A 119 -10.01 8.67 -8.29
C ILE A 119 -9.41 9.93 -8.92
N SER A 120 -8.53 9.78 -9.92
CA SER A 120 -7.87 10.92 -10.57
C SER A 120 -8.85 11.87 -11.26
N ASN A 121 -9.97 11.37 -11.78
CA ASN A 121 -10.99 12.18 -12.44
C ASN A 121 -11.96 12.86 -11.48
N SER A 122 -12.03 12.37 -10.24
CA SER A 122 -12.86 12.93 -9.17
C SER A 122 -12.21 14.09 -8.40
N ASP A 123 -10.91 14.32 -8.60
CA ASP A 123 -10.18 15.49 -8.10
C ASP A 123 -10.50 16.69 -9.02
N ARG A 124 -11.55 17.44 -8.67
CA ARG A 124 -12.03 18.62 -9.41
C ARG A 124 -12.14 19.83 -8.50
#